data_AF-A0A818CTC3-F1
#
_entry.id   AF-A0A818CTC3-F1
#
_cell.length_a   1.000
_cell.length_b   1.000
_cell.length_c   1.000
_cell.angle_alpha   90.00
_cell.angle_beta   90.00
_cell.angle_gamma   90.00
#
_symmetry.space_group_name_H-M   'P 1'
#
loop_
_entity.id
_entity.type
_entity.pdbx_description
1 polymer ?
#
loop_
_entity_poly.entity_id
_entity_poly.type
_entity_poly.pdbx_seq_one_letter_code
_entity_poly.pdbx_strand_id
1 'polypeptide(L)'
;MCSRCVLNKMSGEFVESTHGKKQLCYLGYRYYFKRKNENGSQYWVCVKCKATATSYSDSSIVVRDERTHLPDETAKIVLEMRQNLKRKAIEESGPIDRIVEEVFHNINIKSNDLVINLPSIRTLKNSLQKQRRKTRPPIPQTIEQLPSPLSESYCKTTQGEWFLLYDGLLGGTRSLICATYKDITYLSQQEHWYGDGTFYTCPSIFYQVYSIHAYYDGISAPCVFALLGGKSEHIYYDLFAVIFRKITELQLFIKLRTIAIDFELSISNVFTTL
;
A
#
# COMPACT_ATOMS: atom_id res chain seq x y z
N MET A 1 50.36 -5.79 29.38
CA MET A 1 49.35 -4.78 28.97
C MET A 1 49.34 -4.70 27.46
N CYS A 2 48.24 -5.09 26.79
CA CYS A 2 48.13 -5.08 25.33
C CYS A 2 47.51 -3.76 24.88
N SER A 3 48.26 -2.99 24.09
CA SER A 3 48.07 -1.56 23.80
C SER A 3 46.99 -1.22 22.74
N ARG A 4 45.92 -2.01 22.60
CA ARG A 4 44.90 -1.78 21.54
C ARG A 4 43.45 -2.08 21.93
N CYS A 5 43.01 -1.63 23.10
CA CYS A 5 41.59 -1.62 23.46
C CYS A 5 41.15 -0.19 23.79
N VAL A 6 40.55 0.51 22.83
CA VAL A 6 39.90 1.79 23.09
C VAL A 6 38.49 1.50 23.62
N LEU A 7 38.29 1.72 24.92
CA LEU A 7 36.99 1.71 25.57
C LEU A 7 36.30 3.07 25.33
N ASN A 8 35.66 3.24 24.17
CA ASN A 8 34.84 4.43 23.93
C ASN A 8 33.40 4.19 24.40
N LYS A 9 32.98 4.92 25.44
CA LYS A 9 31.60 4.96 25.96
C LYS A 9 30.66 5.77 25.04
N MET A 10 30.65 5.48 23.74
CA MET A 10 29.53 5.87 22.88
C MET A 10 28.61 4.66 22.73
N SER A 11 27.30 4.84 22.87
CA SER A 11 26.33 3.75 22.65
C SER A 11 26.27 3.41 21.17
N GLY A 12 26.52 2.14 20.82
CA GLY A 12 26.29 1.67 19.46
C GLY A 12 24.81 1.39 19.21
N GLU A 13 24.39 1.51 17.96
CA GLU A 13 23.01 1.31 17.55
C GLU A 13 22.84 -0.06 16.88
N PHE A 14 21.80 -0.78 17.29
CA PHE A 14 21.45 -2.07 16.70
C PHE A 14 20.35 -1.89 15.67
N VAL A 15 20.63 -2.27 14.43
CA VAL A 15 19.71 -2.16 13.29
C VAL A 15 19.58 -3.51 12.59
N GLU A 16 18.57 -3.67 11.74
CA GLU A 16 18.46 -4.87 10.90
C GLU A 16 18.99 -4.64 9.49
N SER A 17 19.71 -5.61 8.93
CA SER A 17 20.05 -5.58 7.51
C SER A 17 18.78 -5.60 6.63
N THR A 18 18.94 -5.33 5.34
CA THR A 18 17.86 -5.46 4.36
C THR A 18 17.23 -6.86 4.29
N HIS A 19 17.88 -7.88 4.86
CA HIS A 19 17.38 -9.26 4.94
C HIS A 19 16.93 -9.67 6.35
N GLY A 20 16.75 -8.72 7.28
CA GLY A 20 16.28 -8.99 8.66
C GLY A 20 17.34 -9.58 9.58
N LYS A 21 18.62 -9.64 9.16
CA LYS A 21 19.73 -10.07 10.03
C LYS A 21 20.20 -8.92 10.91
N LYS A 22 20.50 -9.19 12.18
CA LYS A 22 21.04 -8.20 13.13
C LYS A 22 22.34 -7.56 12.63
N GLN A 23 22.42 -6.24 12.76
CA GLN A 23 23.59 -5.43 12.50
C GLN A 23 23.86 -4.46 13.65
N LEU A 24 25.13 -4.13 13.84
CA LEU A 24 25.60 -3.13 14.78
C LEU A 24 26.23 -1.97 13.99
N CYS A 25 25.78 -0.75 14.27
CA CYS A 25 26.34 0.49 13.77
C CYS A 25 27.09 1.17 14.92
N TYR A 26 28.41 1.37 14.76
CA TYR A 26 29.25 1.98 15.79
C TYR A 26 30.36 2.83 15.14
N LEU A 27 30.43 4.11 15.52
CA LEU A 27 31.40 5.09 15.01
C LEU A 27 31.44 5.18 13.46
N GLY A 28 30.28 5.08 12.81
CA GLY A 28 30.17 5.07 11.35
C GLY A 28 30.59 3.76 10.66
N TYR A 29 30.89 2.70 11.42
CA TYR A 29 31.16 1.36 10.89
C TYR A 29 29.97 0.44 11.09
N ARG A 30 29.75 -0.47 10.13
CA ARG A 30 28.69 -1.49 10.19
C ARG A 30 29.29 -2.88 10.39
N TYR A 31 28.69 -3.64 11.30
CA TYR A 31 29.08 -5.00 11.62
C TYR A 31 27.87 -5.93 11.53
N TYR A 32 28.04 -7.13 10.98
CA TYR A 32 27.01 -8.18 11.01
C TYR A 32 27.20 -9.10 12.21
N PHE A 33 26.09 -9.57 12.78
CA PHE A 33 26.12 -10.53 13.86
C PHE A 33 26.71 -11.86 13.40
N LYS A 34 27.69 -12.40 14.14
CA LYS A 34 28.30 -13.70 13.84
C LYS A 34 27.94 -14.76 14.86
N ARG A 35 28.00 -14.46 16.16
CA ARG A 35 27.64 -15.41 17.23
C ARG A 35 27.40 -14.72 18.56
N LYS A 36 26.75 -15.44 19.48
CA LYS A 36 26.66 -15.09 20.90
C LYS A 36 27.65 -15.99 21.68
N ASN A 37 28.42 -15.40 22.57
CA ASN A 37 29.36 -16.13 23.43
C ASN A 37 28.63 -16.63 24.69
N GLU A 38 29.24 -17.59 25.40
CA GLU A 38 28.68 -18.20 26.61
C GLU A 38 28.42 -17.18 27.73
N ASN A 39 29.28 -16.17 27.85
CA ASN A 39 29.12 -15.05 28.79
C ASN A 39 28.00 -14.06 28.41
N GLY A 40 27.19 -14.36 27.39
CA GLY A 40 26.10 -13.52 26.93
C GLY A 40 26.49 -12.40 25.96
N SER A 41 27.79 -12.10 25.80
CA SER A 41 28.26 -11.08 24.86
C SER A 41 28.00 -11.47 23.40
N GLN A 42 27.78 -10.48 22.54
CA GLN A 42 27.52 -10.69 21.12
C GLN A 42 28.74 -10.29 20.31
N TYR A 43 29.13 -11.15 19.36
CA TYR A 43 30.30 -10.98 18.52
C TYR A 43 29.91 -10.59 17.09
N TRP A 44 30.55 -9.54 16.59
CA TRP A 44 30.22 -8.86 15.35
C TRP A 44 31.45 -8.74 14.45
N VAL A 45 31.24 -8.80 13.13
CA VAL A 45 32.32 -8.68 12.14
C VAL A 45 31.97 -7.58 11.15
N CYS A 46 32.96 -6.75 10.79
CA CYS A 46 32.75 -5.63 9.89
C CYS A 46 32.26 -6.10 8.52
N VAL A 47 31.38 -5.33 7.90
CA VAL A 47 30.81 -5.65 6.58
C VAL A 47 31.83 -5.50 5.44
N LYS A 48 32.83 -4.62 5.57
CA LYS A 48 33.81 -4.31 4.51
C LYS A 48 35.24 -4.82 4.79
N CYS A 49 35.58 -5.14 6.04
CA CYS A 49 36.93 -5.58 6.41
C CYS A 49 36.92 -6.66 7.49
N LYS A 50 38.11 -7.02 7.99
CA LYS A 50 38.31 -8.06 9.02
C LYS A 50 38.15 -7.57 10.46
N ALA A 51 37.85 -6.28 10.67
CA ALA A 51 37.68 -5.71 12.01
C ALA A 51 36.49 -6.36 12.74
N THR A 52 36.60 -6.50 14.06
CA THR A 52 35.60 -7.19 14.88
C THR A 52 35.19 -6.35 16.07
N ALA A 53 33.94 -6.51 16.49
CA ALA A 53 33.39 -5.83 17.66
C ALA A 53 32.70 -6.83 18.57
N THR A 54 32.71 -6.58 19.87
CA THR A 54 31.98 -7.35 20.88
C THR A 54 31.10 -6.38 21.67
N SER A 55 29.81 -6.66 21.76
CA SER A 55 28.87 -5.89 22.57
C SER A 55 28.42 -6.67 23.79
N TYR A 56 28.22 -5.96 24.90
CA TYR A 56 27.87 -6.53 26.21
C TYR A 56 26.47 -6.05 26.65
N SER A 57 25.94 -6.66 27.71
CA SER A 57 24.59 -6.36 28.23
C SER A 57 24.46 -4.95 28.82
N ASP A 58 25.56 -4.37 29.28
CA ASP A 58 25.66 -3.00 29.78
C ASP A 58 25.76 -1.95 28.65
N SER A 59 25.52 -2.36 27.41
CA SER A 59 25.65 -1.55 26.19
C SER A 59 27.09 -1.10 25.87
N SER A 60 28.10 -1.63 26.58
CA SER A 60 29.49 -1.38 26.23
C SER A 60 29.87 -2.14 24.96
N ILE A 61 30.75 -1.53 24.14
CA ILE A 61 31.23 -2.10 22.88
C ILE A 61 32.75 -2.02 22.86
N VAL A 62 33.38 -3.17 22.61
CA VAL A 62 34.84 -3.29 22.45
C VAL A 62 35.15 -3.67 21.02
N VAL A 63 35.94 -2.85 20.32
CA VAL A 63 36.40 -3.12 18.96
C VAL A 63 37.85 -3.61 19.00
N ARG A 64 38.15 -4.69 18.27
CA ARG A 64 39.52 -5.13 17.98
C ARG A 64 39.89 -4.67 16.58
N ASP A 65 40.90 -3.81 16.48
CA ASP A 65 41.06 -2.91 15.34
C ASP A 65 42.26 -3.26 14.44
N GLU A 66 41.94 -3.48 13.16
CA GLU A 66 42.74 -3.26 11.95
C GLU A 66 41.77 -2.83 10.83
N ARG A 67 40.98 -1.77 11.03
CA ARG A 67 40.08 -1.21 10.01
C ARG A 67 40.89 -0.72 8.82
N THR A 68 40.57 -1.22 7.63
CA THR A 68 41.24 -0.85 6.37
C THR A 68 40.43 0.11 5.51
N HIS A 69 39.40 0.75 6.07
CA HIS A 69 38.53 1.67 5.35
C HIS A 69 37.99 2.77 6.27
N LEU A 70 37.57 3.88 5.67
CA LEU A 70 36.93 5.00 6.38
C LEU A 70 35.51 4.65 6.84
N PRO A 71 34.98 5.35 7.87
CA PRO A 71 33.58 5.25 8.26
C PRO A 71 32.65 5.61 7.09
N ASP A 72 31.47 4.99 7.06
CA ASP A 72 30.47 5.13 5.99
C ASP A 72 29.10 5.39 6.62
N GLU A 73 28.91 6.62 7.10
CA GLU A 73 27.66 7.08 7.73
C GLU A 73 26.50 7.11 6.72
N THR A 74 26.81 7.43 5.47
CA THR A 74 25.88 7.39 4.34
C THR A 74 25.20 6.03 4.22
N ALA A 75 25.93 4.94 4.37
CA ALA A 75 25.34 3.61 4.25
C ALA A 75 24.44 3.21 5.43
N LYS A 76 24.53 3.88 6.58
CA LYS A 76 23.55 3.75 7.69
C LYS A 76 22.24 4.45 7.29
N ILE A 77 22.33 5.70 6.83
CA ILE A 77 21.16 6.48 6.38
C ILE A 77 20.40 5.73 5.27
N VAL A 78 21.13 5.19 4.28
CA VAL A 78 20.52 4.39 3.20
C VAL A 78 19.87 3.11 3.72
N LEU A 79 20.43 2.49 4.77
CA LEU A 79 19.83 1.29 5.37
C LEU A 79 18.50 1.62 6.05
N GLU A 80 18.48 2.64 6.89
CA GLU A 80 17.28 3.11 7.60
C GLU A 80 16.19 3.55 6.62
N MET A 81 16.58 4.29 5.57
CA MET A 81 15.68 4.65 4.48
C MET A 81 15.02 3.41 3.86
N ARG A 82 15.81 2.38 3.53
CA ARG A 82 15.28 1.14 2.93
C ARG A 82 14.37 0.38 3.89
N GLN A 83 14.66 0.39 5.18
CA GLN A 83 13.77 -0.21 6.18
C GLN A 83 12.45 0.56 6.27
N ASN A 84 12.52 1.90 6.32
CA ASN A 84 11.33 2.75 6.36
C ASN A 84 10.45 2.54 5.13
N LEU A 85 11.05 2.50 3.93
CA LEU A 85 10.34 2.19 2.68
C LEU A 85 9.64 0.83 2.75
N LYS A 86 10.32 -0.21 3.26
CA LYS A 86 9.73 -1.55 3.38
C LYS A 86 8.58 -1.60 4.37
N ARG A 87 8.72 -0.93 5.52
CA ARG A 87 7.69 -0.81 6.55
C ARG A 87 6.45 -0.11 5.98
N LYS A 88 6.63 1.10 5.43
CA LYS A 88 5.55 1.84 4.74
C LYS A 88 4.90 1.03 3.62
N ALA A 89 5.68 0.29 2.83
CA ALA A 89 5.11 -0.54 1.76
C ALA A 89 4.18 -1.65 2.28
N ILE A 90 4.38 -2.16 3.51
CA ILE A 90 3.52 -3.18 4.12
C ILE A 90 2.29 -2.53 4.77
N GLU A 91 2.49 -1.41 5.47
CA GLU A 91 1.43 -0.72 6.24
C GLU A 91 0.48 0.09 5.35
N GLU A 92 1.00 0.70 4.28
CA GLU A 92 0.22 1.59 3.41
C GLU A 92 -0.28 0.86 2.15
N SER A 93 -1.54 1.09 1.79
CA SER A 93 -2.15 0.48 0.61
C SER A 93 -1.88 1.21 -0.71
N GLY A 94 -1.44 2.47 -0.66
CA GLY A 94 -1.31 3.38 -1.82
C GLY A 94 -0.24 2.99 -2.84
N PRO A 95 -0.10 3.72 -3.96
CA PRO A 95 0.90 3.45 -4.99
C PRO A 95 2.33 3.46 -4.43
N ILE A 96 3.18 2.55 -4.92
CA ILE A 96 4.58 2.48 -4.45
C ILE A 96 5.36 3.74 -4.83
N ASP A 97 5.03 4.35 -5.98
CA ASP A 97 5.63 5.59 -6.44
C ASP A 97 5.48 6.71 -5.41
N ARG A 98 4.26 6.90 -4.89
CA ARG A 98 3.98 7.86 -3.83
C ARG A 98 4.79 7.59 -2.56
N ILE A 99 4.87 6.32 -2.13
CA ILE A 99 5.66 5.94 -0.94
C ILE A 99 7.13 6.28 -1.12
N VAL A 100 7.67 5.99 -2.32
CA VAL A 100 9.05 6.31 -2.67
C VAL A 100 9.24 7.82 -2.65
N GLU A 101 8.40 8.60 -3.32
CA GLU A 101 8.49 10.06 -3.37
C GLU A 101 8.43 10.70 -1.98
N GLU A 102 7.48 10.29 -1.13
CA GLU A 102 7.36 10.80 0.23
C GLU A 102 8.63 10.56 1.06
N VAL A 103 9.21 9.35 1.00
CA VAL A 103 10.43 9.05 1.76
C VAL A 103 11.63 9.80 1.17
N PHE A 104 11.70 9.93 -0.15
CA PHE A 104 12.77 10.69 -0.81
C PHE A 104 12.68 12.19 -0.54
N HIS A 105 11.49 12.74 -0.29
CA HIS A 105 11.32 14.13 0.09
C HIS A 105 11.74 14.38 1.54
N ASN A 106 11.44 13.44 2.45
CA ASN A 106 11.76 13.56 3.87
C ASN A 106 13.27 13.45 4.18
N ILE A 107 14.01 12.76 3.32
CA ILE A 107 15.46 12.70 3.38
C ILE A 107 15.95 13.78 2.43
N ASN A 108 16.68 14.79 2.90
CA ASN A 108 17.24 15.80 2.02
C ASN A 108 18.38 15.18 1.17
N ILE A 109 18.04 14.39 0.14
CA ILE A 109 18.95 13.64 -0.76
C ILE A 109 19.71 14.58 -1.72
N LYS A 110 20.01 15.82 -1.28
CA LYS A 110 20.81 16.77 -2.04
C LYS A 110 22.32 16.54 -1.90
N SER A 111 22.75 15.59 -1.05
CA SER A 111 24.16 15.20 -1.01
C SER A 111 24.46 14.13 -2.06
N ASN A 112 25.48 14.38 -2.89
CA ASN A 112 25.93 13.43 -3.93
C ASN A 112 26.26 12.05 -3.37
N ASP A 113 26.75 11.99 -2.13
CA ASP A 113 27.13 10.74 -1.47
C ASP A 113 25.93 9.81 -1.24
N LEU A 114 24.74 10.34 -0.95
CA LEU A 114 23.53 9.53 -0.78
C LEU A 114 23.10 8.91 -2.12
N VAL A 115 23.09 9.71 -3.19
CA VAL A 115 22.67 9.26 -4.53
C VAL A 115 23.51 8.09 -5.03
N ILE A 116 24.84 8.13 -4.80
CA ILE A 116 25.77 7.08 -5.23
C ILE A 116 25.51 5.76 -4.48
N ASN A 117 25.06 5.82 -3.22
CA ASN A 117 24.84 4.64 -2.38
C ASN A 117 23.41 4.07 -2.48
N LEU A 118 22.49 4.77 -3.15
CA LEU A 118 21.14 4.28 -3.40
C LEU A 118 21.11 3.28 -4.56
N PRO A 119 20.31 2.20 -4.46
CA PRO A 119 20.04 1.37 -5.62
C PRO A 119 19.09 2.13 -6.55
N SER A 120 19.02 1.71 -7.82
CA SER A 120 18.09 2.35 -8.78
C SER A 120 16.65 2.36 -8.25
N ILE A 121 15.90 3.40 -8.60
CA ILE A 121 14.48 3.53 -8.25
C ILE A 121 13.69 2.27 -8.67
N ARG A 122 14.01 1.71 -9.84
CA ARG A 122 13.42 0.45 -10.33
C ARG A 122 13.68 -0.72 -9.36
N THR A 123 14.92 -0.86 -8.89
CA THR A 123 15.29 -1.91 -7.92
C THR A 123 14.57 -1.72 -6.59
N LEU A 124 14.43 -0.48 -6.12
CA LEU A 124 13.64 -0.16 -4.92
C LEU A 124 12.18 -0.58 -5.11
N LYS A 125 11.52 -0.10 -6.16
CA LYS A 125 10.12 -0.42 -6.47
C LYS A 125 9.89 -1.92 -6.53
N ASN A 126 10.74 -2.67 -7.23
CA ASN A 126 10.66 -4.13 -7.30
C ASN A 126 10.79 -4.81 -5.92
N SER A 127 11.69 -4.30 -5.07
CA SER A 127 11.86 -4.80 -3.70
C SER A 127 10.61 -4.57 -2.85
N LEU A 128 10.01 -3.38 -2.95
CA LEU A 128 8.80 -3.00 -2.22
C LEU A 128 7.59 -3.80 -2.69
N GLN A 129 7.42 -3.98 -4.00
CA GLN A 129 6.38 -4.87 -4.55
C GLN A 129 6.54 -6.30 -4.02
N LYS A 130 7.78 -6.81 -3.97
CA LYS A 130 8.06 -8.15 -3.42
C LYS A 130 7.69 -8.25 -1.93
N GLN A 131 7.89 -7.20 -1.13
CA GLN A 131 7.44 -7.21 0.26
C GLN A 131 5.91 -7.22 0.35
N ARG A 132 5.22 -6.37 -0.41
CA ARG A 132 3.74 -6.35 -0.45
C ARG A 132 3.12 -7.69 -0.81
N ARG A 133 3.71 -8.40 -1.78
CA ARG A 133 3.23 -9.72 -2.19
C ARG A 133 3.34 -10.79 -1.09
N LYS A 134 4.10 -10.56 -0.01
CA LYS A 134 4.16 -11.51 1.11
C LYS A 134 2.96 -11.43 2.03
N THR A 135 2.32 -10.26 2.12
CA THR A 135 1.19 -10.01 3.04
C THR A 135 -0.15 -9.93 2.32
N ARG A 136 -0.14 -9.75 0.99
CA ARG A 136 -1.34 -9.68 0.17
C ARG A 136 -1.68 -11.06 -0.43
N PRO A 137 -2.98 -11.37 -0.63
CA PRO A 137 -3.39 -12.57 -1.33
C PRO A 137 -2.86 -12.56 -2.77
N PRO A 138 -2.74 -13.75 -3.40
CA PRO A 138 -2.40 -13.84 -4.82
C PRO A 138 -3.46 -13.11 -5.67
N ILE A 139 -3.04 -12.58 -6.81
CA ILE A 139 -3.95 -11.90 -7.74
C ILE A 139 -4.88 -12.98 -8.35
N PRO A 140 -6.20 -12.87 -8.15
CA PRO A 140 -7.14 -13.84 -8.71
C PRO A 140 -7.10 -13.80 -10.24
N GLN A 141 -7.07 -14.97 -10.86
CA GLN A 141 -7.12 -15.16 -12.31
C GLN A 141 -8.53 -15.46 -12.83
N THR A 142 -9.41 -15.94 -11.95
CA THR A 142 -10.83 -16.19 -12.24
C THR A 142 -11.70 -15.64 -11.11
N ILE A 143 -13.00 -15.43 -11.39
CA ILE A 143 -13.93 -14.85 -10.43
C ILE A 143 -14.16 -15.77 -9.21
N GLU A 144 -14.03 -17.09 -9.38
CA GLU A 144 -14.15 -18.11 -8.32
C GLU A 144 -12.98 -18.05 -7.32
N GLN A 145 -11.83 -17.51 -7.72
CA GLN A 145 -10.69 -17.32 -6.83
C GLN A 145 -10.84 -16.10 -5.91
N LEU A 146 -11.82 -15.24 -6.18
CA LEU A 146 -12.12 -14.10 -5.32
C LEU A 146 -12.90 -14.58 -4.09
N PRO A 147 -12.42 -14.36 -2.85
CA PRO A 147 -13.12 -14.80 -1.64
C PRO A 147 -14.55 -14.24 -1.56
N SER A 148 -15.51 -15.07 -1.13
CA SER A 148 -16.89 -14.65 -0.82
C SER A 148 -17.30 -15.20 0.55
N PRO A 149 -17.54 -14.34 1.57
CA PRO A 149 -17.41 -12.89 1.52
C PRO A 149 -15.95 -12.40 1.42
N LEU A 150 -15.76 -11.17 0.95
CA LEU A 150 -14.47 -10.49 1.04
C LEU A 150 -14.07 -10.25 2.51
N SER A 151 -12.76 -10.26 2.79
CA SER A 151 -12.28 -9.91 4.13
C SER A 151 -12.57 -8.45 4.44
N GLU A 152 -12.94 -8.15 5.69
CA GLU A 152 -13.40 -6.83 6.13
C GLU A 152 -12.43 -5.68 5.79
N SER A 153 -11.12 -5.95 5.79
CA SER A 153 -10.08 -5.00 5.40
C SER A 153 -10.20 -4.48 3.96
N TYR A 154 -10.82 -5.24 3.05
CA TYR A 154 -11.11 -4.84 1.67
C TYR A 154 -12.50 -4.23 1.51
N CYS A 155 -13.32 -4.25 2.57
CA CYS A 155 -14.67 -3.69 2.55
C CYS A 155 -14.72 -2.26 3.07
N LYS A 156 -13.60 -1.72 3.55
CA LYS A 156 -13.48 -0.40 4.19
C LYS A 156 -12.49 0.50 3.44
N THR A 157 -12.68 1.82 3.57
CA THR A 157 -11.72 2.83 3.10
C THR A 157 -10.43 2.79 3.91
N THR A 158 -9.40 3.50 3.47
CA THR A 158 -8.16 3.68 4.25
C THR A 158 -8.37 4.42 5.57
N GLN A 159 -9.50 5.11 5.74
CA GLN A 159 -9.91 5.76 6.99
C GLN A 159 -10.80 4.87 7.86
N GLY A 160 -11.09 3.63 7.42
CA GLY A 160 -11.89 2.66 8.15
C GLY A 160 -13.40 2.78 7.96
N GLU A 161 -13.87 3.68 7.10
CA GLU A 161 -15.29 3.82 6.76
C GLU A 161 -15.75 2.64 5.88
N TRP A 162 -16.98 2.14 6.07
CA TRP A 162 -17.53 1.12 5.19
C TRP A 162 -17.64 1.65 3.75
N PHE A 163 -17.20 0.82 2.80
CA PHE A 163 -17.12 1.17 1.39
C PHE A 163 -17.78 0.13 0.48
N LEU A 164 -17.66 -1.17 0.78
CA LEU A 164 -18.38 -2.21 0.03
C LEU A 164 -19.86 -2.20 0.41
N LEU A 165 -20.73 -1.82 -0.53
CA LEU A 165 -22.18 -1.79 -0.35
C LEU A 165 -22.84 -3.13 -0.73
N TYR A 166 -22.29 -3.82 -1.71
CA TYR A 166 -22.85 -5.06 -2.25
C TYR A 166 -21.76 -5.97 -2.82
N ASP A 167 -21.84 -7.26 -2.51
CA ASP A 167 -21.10 -8.34 -3.14
C ASP A 167 -22.11 -9.48 -3.39
N GLY A 168 -22.43 -9.73 -4.66
CA GLY A 168 -23.48 -10.67 -5.03
C GLY A 168 -23.66 -10.77 -6.54
N LEU A 169 -24.78 -11.35 -6.97
CA LEU A 169 -25.07 -11.57 -8.37
C LEU A 169 -25.98 -10.45 -8.91
N LEU A 170 -25.51 -9.76 -9.96
CA LEU A 170 -26.33 -8.88 -10.79
C LEU A 170 -26.48 -9.57 -12.15
N GLY A 171 -27.72 -9.76 -12.62
CA GLY A 171 -28.00 -10.48 -13.87
C GLY A 171 -27.32 -11.85 -13.97
N GLY A 172 -27.14 -12.55 -12.84
CA GLY A 172 -26.48 -13.87 -12.76
C GLY A 172 -24.94 -13.85 -12.72
N THR A 173 -24.31 -12.68 -12.75
CA THR A 173 -22.85 -12.53 -12.70
C THR A 173 -22.39 -11.82 -11.43
N ARG A 174 -21.33 -12.31 -10.79
CA ARG A 174 -20.82 -11.70 -9.55
C ARG A 174 -20.35 -10.29 -9.83
N SER A 175 -20.83 -9.34 -9.04
CA SER A 175 -20.50 -7.93 -9.13
C SER A 175 -20.32 -7.34 -7.74
N LEU A 176 -19.44 -6.34 -7.64
CA LEU A 176 -19.19 -5.59 -6.40
C LEU A 176 -19.66 -4.15 -6.60
N ILE A 177 -20.38 -3.59 -5.64
CA ILE A 177 -20.76 -2.17 -5.62
C ILE A 177 -20.15 -1.53 -4.38
N CYS A 178 -19.45 -0.43 -4.58
CA CYS A 178 -18.76 0.31 -3.54
C CYS A 178 -19.15 1.79 -3.56
N ALA A 179 -19.50 2.32 -2.40
CA ALA A 179 -19.64 3.74 -2.12
C ALA A 179 -19.63 3.96 -0.60
N THR A 180 -19.17 5.12 -0.16
CA THR A 180 -19.33 5.49 1.25
C THR A 180 -20.76 5.98 1.52
N TYR A 181 -21.14 6.04 2.81
CA TYR A 181 -22.39 6.69 3.21
C TYR A 181 -22.47 8.15 2.73
N LYS A 182 -21.34 8.88 2.79
CA LYS A 182 -21.25 10.27 2.33
C LYS A 182 -21.52 10.37 0.83
N ASP A 183 -20.94 9.47 0.05
CA ASP A 183 -21.11 9.48 -1.41
C ASP A 183 -22.55 9.16 -1.82
N ILE A 184 -23.18 8.17 -1.18
CA ILE A 184 -24.59 7.84 -1.43
C ILE A 184 -25.52 8.98 -1.02
N THR A 185 -25.25 9.62 0.12
CA THR A 185 -26.00 10.78 0.59
C THR A 185 -25.88 11.95 -0.38
N TYR A 186 -24.65 12.22 -0.83
CA TYR A 186 -24.39 13.27 -1.80
C TYR A 186 -25.06 12.99 -3.14
N LEU A 187 -25.00 11.75 -3.62
CA LEU A 187 -25.63 11.31 -4.87
C LEU A 187 -27.16 11.45 -4.80
N SER A 188 -27.79 11.04 -3.69
CA SER A 188 -29.25 11.14 -3.52
C SER A 188 -29.78 12.57 -3.57
N GLN A 189 -28.93 13.54 -3.21
CA GLN A 189 -29.24 14.97 -3.24
C GLN A 189 -29.07 15.61 -4.62
N GLN A 190 -28.55 14.90 -5.61
CA GLN A 190 -28.41 15.42 -6.97
C GLN A 190 -29.62 15.11 -7.85
N GLU A 191 -29.97 16.05 -8.72
CA GLU A 191 -31.03 15.89 -9.72
C GLU A 191 -30.54 15.17 -10.99
N HIS A 192 -29.24 15.23 -11.28
CA HIS A 192 -28.66 14.66 -12.50
C HIS A 192 -27.50 13.73 -12.14
N TRP A 193 -27.63 12.46 -12.54
CA TRP A 193 -26.57 11.46 -12.38
C TRP A 193 -25.94 11.17 -13.73
N TYR A 194 -24.65 10.80 -13.71
CA TYR A 194 -23.91 10.46 -14.92
C TYR A 194 -23.27 9.10 -14.75
N GLY A 195 -23.55 8.18 -15.66
CA GLY A 195 -22.98 6.83 -15.67
C GLY A 195 -21.90 6.69 -16.73
N ASP A 196 -20.75 6.16 -16.35
CA ASP A 196 -19.63 5.89 -17.27
C ASP A 196 -19.00 4.52 -17.00
N GLY A 197 -18.83 3.74 -18.06
CA GLY A 197 -18.25 2.40 -18.05
C GLY A 197 -16.83 2.41 -18.63
N THR A 198 -15.85 1.93 -17.86
CA THR A 198 -14.45 1.85 -18.28
C THR A 198 -13.95 0.40 -18.32
N PHE A 199 -13.44 -0.02 -19.49
CA PHE A 199 -12.92 -1.36 -19.72
C PHE A 199 -11.41 -1.46 -19.46
N TYR A 200 -10.65 -0.44 -19.88
CA TYR A 200 -9.18 -0.46 -19.89
C TYR A 200 -8.53 -0.63 -18.52
N THR A 201 -9.20 -0.18 -17.46
CA THR A 201 -8.72 -0.21 -16.07
C THR A 201 -9.33 -1.35 -15.26
N CYS A 202 -10.25 -2.13 -15.85
CA CYS A 202 -10.98 -3.17 -15.16
C CYS A 202 -10.09 -4.40 -14.89
N PRO A 203 -10.10 -4.98 -13.67
CA PRO A 203 -9.51 -6.29 -13.43
C PRO A 203 -10.11 -7.34 -14.38
N SER A 204 -9.29 -8.21 -14.95
CA SER A 204 -9.70 -9.19 -15.98
C SER A 204 -10.74 -10.22 -15.53
N ILE A 205 -10.96 -10.34 -14.22
CA ILE A 205 -11.98 -11.21 -13.63
C ILE A 205 -13.39 -10.58 -13.64
N PHE A 206 -13.48 -9.29 -13.97
CA PHE A 206 -14.73 -8.55 -14.18
C PHE A 206 -14.79 -8.05 -15.62
N TYR A 207 -16.00 -7.73 -16.09
CA TYR A 207 -16.22 -7.23 -17.45
C TYR A 207 -15.88 -5.75 -17.56
N GLN A 208 -16.27 -4.93 -16.58
CA GLN A 208 -16.01 -3.50 -16.57
C GLN A 208 -16.03 -2.89 -15.17
N VAL A 209 -15.39 -1.73 -15.04
CA VAL A 209 -15.62 -0.81 -13.92
C VAL A 209 -16.63 0.22 -14.38
N TYR A 210 -17.79 0.24 -13.75
CA TYR A 210 -18.83 1.23 -13.97
C TYR A 210 -18.84 2.23 -12.83
N SER A 211 -18.99 3.52 -13.14
CA SER A 211 -18.99 4.59 -12.15
C SER A 211 -20.20 5.49 -12.33
N ILE A 212 -20.81 5.89 -11.21
CA ILE A 212 -21.92 6.84 -11.19
C ILE A 212 -21.43 8.11 -10.50
N HIS A 213 -21.57 9.21 -11.21
CA HIS A 213 -21.07 10.52 -10.83
C HIS A 213 -22.22 11.46 -10.53
N ALA A 214 -21.94 12.35 -9.59
CA ALA A 214 -22.71 13.55 -9.30
C ALA A 214 -21.93 14.76 -9.80
N TYR A 215 -22.62 15.72 -10.42
CA TYR A 215 -22.01 16.96 -10.88
C TYR A 215 -22.43 18.13 -9.99
N TYR A 216 -21.46 18.92 -9.53
CA TYR A 216 -21.72 20.16 -8.81
C TYR A 216 -20.63 21.18 -9.11
N ASP A 217 -21.05 22.41 -9.43
CA ASP A 217 -20.18 23.57 -9.61
C ASP A 217 -18.93 23.32 -10.50
N GLY A 218 -19.15 22.78 -11.70
CA GLY A 218 -18.03 22.52 -12.61
C GLY A 218 -17.36 21.15 -12.43
N ILE A 219 -17.61 20.46 -11.31
CA ILE A 219 -16.84 19.29 -10.88
C ILE A 219 -17.71 18.02 -10.95
N SER A 220 -17.23 17.02 -11.68
CA SER A 220 -17.77 15.66 -11.65
C SER A 220 -17.11 14.87 -10.53
N ALA A 221 -17.89 14.41 -9.55
CA ALA A 221 -17.42 13.59 -8.45
C ALA A 221 -17.97 12.16 -8.59
N PRO A 222 -17.12 11.12 -8.64
CA PRO A 222 -17.58 9.74 -8.63
C PRO A 222 -18.11 9.37 -7.25
N CYS A 223 -19.36 8.93 -7.19
CA CYS A 223 -20.03 8.58 -5.94
C CYS A 223 -20.13 7.07 -5.74
N VAL A 224 -20.35 6.32 -6.82
CA VAL A 224 -20.47 4.86 -6.78
C VAL A 224 -19.52 4.25 -7.78
N PHE A 225 -18.83 3.20 -7.37
CA PHE A 225 -18.02 2.34 -8.24
C PHE A 225 -18.60 0.93 -8.23
N ALA A 226 -18.75 0.33 -9.40
CA ALA A 226 -19.21 -1.03 -9.55
C ALA A 226 -18.24 -1.84 -10.42
N LEU A 227 -17.78 -2.97 -9.91
CA LEU A 227 -17.10 -3.99 -10.71
C LEU A 227 -18.19 -4.95 -11.22
N LEU A 228 -18.53 -4.85 -12.50
CA LEU A 228 -19.64 -5.60 -13.08
C LEU A 228 -19.14 -6.85 -13.79
N GLY A 229 -19.85 -7.97 -13.60
CA GLY A 229 -19.58 -9.24 -14.29
C GLY A 229 -20.08 -9.30 -15.74
N GLY A 230 -20.78 -8.25 -16.22
CA GLY A 230 -21.28 -8.14 -17.57
C GLY A 230 -21.92 -6.77 -17.84
N LYS A 231 -22.71 -6.69 -18.91
CA LYS A 231 -23.32 -5.44 -19.40
C LYS A 231 -24.74 -5.57 -19.97
N SER A 232 -25.44 -6.62 -19.59
CA SER A 232 -26.84 -6.79 -20.00
C SER A 232 -27.72 -5.76 -19.30
N GLU A 233 -28.89 -5.49 -19.88
CA GLU A 233 -29.90 -4.60 -19.29
C GLU A 233 -30.25 -5.00 -17.86
N HIS A 234 -30.32 -6.31 -17.60
CA HIS A 234 -30.67 -6.86 -16.29
C HIS A 234 -29.60 -6.55 -15.24
N ILE A 235 -28.31 -6.55 -15.63
CA ILE A 235 -27.21 -6.18 -14.72
C ILE A 235 -27.34 -4.73 -14.29
N TYR A 236 -27.66 -3.83 -15.23
CA TYR A 236 -27.84 -2.41 -14.93
C TYR A 236 -29.10 -2.16 -14.12
N TYR A 237 -30.21 -2.84 -14.43
CA TYR A 237 -31.42 -2.81 -13.61
C TYR A 237 -31.12 -3.21 -12.16
N ASP A 238 -30.45 -4.35 -11.95
CA ASP A 238 -30.10 -4.82 -10.62
C ASP A 238 -29.13 -3.86 -9.91
N LEU A 239 -28.16 -3.27 -10.63
CA LEU A 239 -27.24 -2.26 -10.08
C LEU A 239 -28.02 -1.06 -9.51
N PHE A 240 -28.92 -0.46 -10.29
CA PHE A 240 -29.71 0.68 -9.83
C PHE A 240 -30.70 0.30 -8.73
N ALA A 241 -31.30 -0.90 -8.80
CA ALA A 241 -32.15 -1.42 -7.74
C ALA A 241 -31.40 -1.56 -6.41
N VAL A 242 -30.14 -2.04 -6.42
CA VAL A 242 -29.31 -2.09 -5.21
C VAL A 242 -29.03 -0.71 -4.66
N ILE A 243 -28.71 0.27 -5.52
CA ILE A 243 -28.43 1.66 -5.09
C ILE A 243 -29.68 2.30 -4.49
N PHE A 244 -30.83 2.21 -5.16
CA PHE A 244 -32.09 2.78 -4.66
C PHE A 244 -32.54 2.10 -3.38
N ARG A 245 -32.41 0.79 -3.27
CA ARG A 245 -32.67 0.08 -2.02
C ARG A 245 -31.77 0.59 -0.90
N LYS A 246 -30.47 0.81 -1.17
CA LYS A 246 -29.54 1.36 -0.16
C LYS A 246 -29.92 2.78 0.26
N ILE A 247 -30.32 3.63 -0.66
CA ILE A 247 -30.82 4.98 -0.36
C ILE A 247 -32.07 4.91 0.55
N THR A 248 -33.02 4.03 0.23
CA THR A 248 -34.22 3.83 1.03
C THR A 248 -33.91 3.24 2.42
N GLU A 249 -33.02 2.26 2.52
CA GLU A 249 -32.54 1.69 3.79
C GLU A 249 -31.91 2.78 4.69
N LEU A 250 -31.24 3.78 4.09
CA LEU A 250 -30.65 4.92 4.77
C LEU A 250 -31.64 6.07 5.03
N GLN A 251 -32.92 5.91 4.67
CA GLN A 251 -33.97 6.91 4.82
C GLN A 251 -33.65 8.26 4.13
N LEU A 252 -32.91 8.20 3.03
CA LEU A 252 -32.54 9.38 2.26
C LEU A 252 -33.57 9.67 1.17
N PHE A 253 -33.83 10.96 0.91
CA PHE A 253 -34.65 11.38 -0.23
C PHE A 253 -33.83 11.35 -1.52
N ILE A 254 -34.44 10.89 -2.61
CA ILE A 254 -33.88 10.92 -3.98
C ILE A 254 -34.44 12.12 -4.73
N LYS A 255 -33.56 13.04 -5.11
CA LYS A 255 -33.88 14.18 -6.00
C LYS A 255 -33.73 13.87 -7.48
N LEU A 256 -33.28 12.67 -7.82
CA LEU A 256 -32.94 12.29 -9.18
C LEU A 256 -34.08 12.59 -10.17
N ARG A 257 -33.74 13.29 -11.25
CA ARG A 257 -34.63 13.60 -12.38
C ARG A 257 -34.16 12.93 -13.66
N THR A 258 -32.85 12.87 -13.91
CA THR A 258 -32.30 12.30 -15.14
C THR A 258 -30.99 11.56 -14.87
N ILE A 259 -30.78 10.44 -15.56
CA ILE A 259 -29.46 9.83 -15.66
C ILE A 259 -28.98 9.92 -17.10
N ALA A 260 -27.80 10.51 -17.30
CA ALA A 260 -27.10 10.51 -18.57
C ALA A 260 -26.07 9.38 -18.56
N ILE A 261 -26.09 8.53 -19.58
CA ILE A 261 -25.26 7.32 -19.63
C ILE A 261 -24.77 7.16 -21.06
N ASP A 262 -23.49 6.91 -21.24
CA ASP A 262 -22.94 6.69 -22.57
C ASP A 262 -23.46 5.39 -23.19
N PHE A 263 -23.70 5.44 -24.50
CA PHE A 263 -24.53 4.52 -25.29
C PHE A 263 -24.17 3.03 -25.13
N GLU A 264 -24.75 2.37 -24.13
CA GLU A 264 -25.07 0.96 -24.18
C GLU A 264 -26.60 0.82 -24.28
N LEU A 265 -27.09 0.28 -25.41
CA LEU A 265 -28.53 0.10 -25.70
C LEU A 265 -29.30 -0.58 -24.55
N SER A 266 -28.62 -1.38 -23.74
CA SER A 266 -29.14 -2.08 -22.57
C SER A 266 -29.53 -1.17 -21.41
N ILE A 267 -28.98 0.04 -21.29
CA ILE A 267 -29.20 0.88 -20.09
C ILE A 267 -30.41 1.80 -20.24
N SER A 268 -30.71 2.22 -21.47
CA SER A 268 -31.81 3.17 -21.74
C SER A 268 -33.19 2.62 -21.33
N ASN A 269 -33.41 1.30 -21.45
CA ASN A 269 -34.67 0.66 -21.11
C ASN A 269 -34.92 0.56 -19.59
N VAL A 270 -33.85 0.53 -18.79
CA VAL A 270 -33.92 0.38 -17.32
C VAL A 270 -34.71 1.53 -16.70
N PHE A 271 -34.48 2.77 -17.15
CA PHE A 271 -35.12 3.98 -16.62
C PHE A 271 -36.53 4.23 -17.16
N THR A 272 -36.99 3.42 -18.11
CA THR A 272 -38.40 3.46 -18.53
C THR A 272 -39.27 2.56 -17.65
N THR A 273 -38.65 1.65 -16.89
CA THR A 273 -39.33 0.58 -16.14
C THR A 273 -39.20 0.72 -14.61
N LEU A 274 -38.17 1.45 -14.13
CA LEU A 274 -37.97 1.82 -12.72
C LEU A 274 -38.78 3.07 -12.34
#